data_AF-A0A1H6GFS2-F1
#
_entry.id   AF-A0A1H6GFS2-F1
#
_cell.length_a   1.000
_cell.length_b   1.000
_cell.length_c   1.000
_cell.angle_alpha   90.00
_cell.angle_beta   90.00
_cell.angle_gamma   90.00
#
_symmetry.space_group_name_H-M   'P 1'
#
loop_
_entity.id
_entity.type
_entity.pdbx_description
1 polymer ?
#
loop_
_entity_poly.entity_id
_entity_poly.type
_entity_poly.pdbx_seq_one_letter_code
_entity_poly.pdbx_strand_id
1 'polypeptide(L)' 'MGRPREVSEEERAELIRKGYRPIEVWVPDFTSEVYRLRAALQAKASAEADRNAGIIEFTDESPADDWEKP' A
#
# COMPACT_ATOMS: atom_id res chain seq x y z
N MET A 1 -0.76 -12.83 4.60
CA MET A 1 -1.96 -11.99 4.73
C MET A 1 -2.90 -12.32 3.57
N GLY A 2 -4.10 -12.87 3.84
CA GLY A 2 -5.06 -13.21 2.78
C GLY A 2 -5.76 -11.99 2.22
N ARG A 3 -6.41 -12.11 1.05
CA ARG A 3 -7.24 -11.04 0.47
C ARG A 3 -8.33 -10.66 1.49
N PRO A 4 -8.49 -9.37 1.82
CA PRO A 4 -9.59 -8.93 2.68
C PRO A 4 -10.92 -9.46 2.12
N ARG A 5 -11.75 -10.04 2.97
CA ARG A 5 -13.08 -10.49 2.59
C ARG A 5 -13.95 -9.27 2.29
N GLU A 6 -14.78 -9.36 1.25
CA GLU A 6 -15.81 -8.36 1.01
C GLU A 6 -16.80 -8.30 2.18
N VAL A 7 -17.13 -7.08 2.61
CA VAL A 7 -18.06 -6.82 3.71
C VAL A 7 -19.47 -7.21 3.26
N SER A 8 -20.23 -7.93 4.10
CA SER A 8 -21.62 -8.29 3.78
C SER A 8 -22.54 -7.06 3.83
N GLU A 9 -23.77 -7.19 3.33
CA GLU A 9 -24.74 -6.11 3.40
C GLU A 9 -25.10 -5.73 4.85
N GLU A 10 -25.20 -6.72 5.75
CA GLU A 10 -25.49 -6.50 7.16
C GLU A 10 -24.34 -5.78 7.87
N GLU A 11 -23.11 -6.19 7.61
CA GLU A 11 -21.90 -5.57 8.15
C GLU A 11 -21.77 -4.13 7.64
N ARG A 12 -22.06 -3.90 6.36
CA ARG A 12 -22.09 -2.56 5.76
C ARG A 12 -23.14 -1.67 6.43
N ALA A 13 -24.34 -2.19 6.70
CA ALA A 13 -25.40 -1.45 7.37
C ALA A 13 -25.04 -1.08 8.82
N GLU A 14 -24.35 -1.95 9.55
CA GLU A 14 -23.82 -1.66 10.88
C GLU A 14 -22.78 -0.53 10.85
N LEU A 15 -21.85 -0.56 9.89
CA LEU A 15 -20.85 0.49 9.72
C LEU A 15 -21.50 1.85 9.42
N ILE A 16 -22.51 1.88 8.56
CA ILE A 16 -23.28 3.10 8.28
C ILE A 16 -23.99 3.61 9.54
N ARG A 17 -24.62 2.72 10.33
CA ARG A 17 -25.27 3.10 11.60
C ARG A 17 -24.28 3.68 12.62
N LYS A 18 -23.03 3.23 12.61
CA LYS A 18 -21.94 3.81 13.42
C LYS A 18 -21.42 5.15 12.90
N GLY A 19 -21.96 5.66 11.78
CA GLY A 19 -21.59 6.95 11.19
C GLY A 19 -20.42 6.88 10.20
N TYR A 20 -19.92 5.68 9.88
CA TYR A 20 -18.92 5.54 8.81
C TYR A 20 -19.55 5.80 7.45
N ARG A 21 -18.76 6.39 6.54
CA ARG A 21 -19.15 6.60 5.14
C ARG A 21 -18.28 5.76 4.22
N PRO A 22 -18.87 5.08 3.22
CA PRO A 22 -18.08 4.36 2.23
C PRO A 22 -17.28 5.35 1.38
N ILE A 23 -16.02 5.00 1.14
CA ILE A 23 -15.18 5.63 0.12
C ILE A 23 -14.76 4.57 -0.87
N GLU A 24 -14.75 4.92 -2.15
CA GLU A 24 -14.23 4.05 -3.19
C GLU A 24 -12.76 4.39 -3.42
N VAL A 25 -11.90 3.37 -3.34
CA VAL A 25 -10.47 3.51 -3.59
C VAL A 25 -10.09 2.49 -4.65
N TRP A 26 -9.43 2.96 -5.69
CA TRP A 26 -8.87 2.09 -6.71
C TRP A 26 -7.58 1.50 -6.18
N VAL A 27 -7.59 0.20 -5.90
CA VAL A 27 -6.40 -0.56 -5.54
C VAL A 27 -5.84 -1.27 -6.77
N PRO A 28 -4.51 -1.26 -6.95
CA PRO A 28 -3.89 -1.98 -8.05
C PRO A 28 -4.06 -3.49 -7.85
N ASP A 29 -4.14 -4.22 -8.97
CA ASP A 29 -4.20 -5.67 -8.93
C ASP A 29 -2.82 -6.26 -8.59
N PHE A 30 -2.65 -6.64 -7.32
CA PHE A 30 -1.43 -7.25 -6.82
C PHE A 30 -1.19 -8.68 -7.33
N THR A 31 -2.15 -9.30 -8.02
CA THR A 31 -1.94 -10.61 -8.68
C THR A 31 -1.28 -10.45 -10.05
N SER A 32 -1.34 -9.26 -10.66
CA SER A 32 -0.68 -8.96 -11.92
C SER A 32 0.84 -8.96 -11.77
N GLU A 33 1.51 -9.86 -12.47
CA GLU A 33 2.98 -9.94 -12.50
C GLU A 33 3.62 -8.69 -13.09
N VAL A 34 3.04 -8.14 -14.16
CA VAL A 34 3.53 -6.91 -14.80
C VAL A 34 3.45 -5.73 -13.83
N TYR A 35 2.36 -5.63 -13.05
CA TYR A 35 2.24 -4.59 -12.04
C TYR A 35 3.31 -4.75 -10.96
N ARG A 36 3.48 -5.96 -10.41
CA ARG A 36 4.47 -6.24 -9.37
C ARG A 36 5.90 -5.89 -9.81
N LEU A 37 6.29 -6.27 -11.04
CA LEU A 37 7.61 -5.96 -11.58
C LEU A 37 7.82 -4.45 -11.73
N ARG A 38 6.82 -3.72 -12.24
CA ARG A 38 6.90 -2.26 -12.37
C ARG A 38 6.94 -1.55 -11.02
N ALA A 39 6.14 -1.99 -10.07
CA ALA A 39 6.13 -1.43 -8.72
C ALA A 39 7.49 -1.59 -8.04
N ALA A 40 8.15 -2.75 -8.17
CA ALA A 40 9.49 -2.96 -7.63
C ALA A 40 10.54 -2.04 -8.28
N LEU A 41 10.49 -1.87 -9.61
CA LEU A 41 11.38 -0.95 -10.33
C LEU A 41 11.17 0.50 -9.90
N GLN A 42 9.92 0.92 -9.70
CA GLN A 42 9.60 2.27 -9.24
C GLN A 42 10.06 2.51 -7.80
N ALA A 43 9.84 1.56 -6.90
CA ALA A 43 10.32 1.66 -5.51
C ALA A 43 11.84 1.85 -5.46
N LYS A 44 12.58 1.06 -6.24
CA LYS A 44 14.04 1.20 -6.37
C LYS A 44 14.44 2.58 -6.92
N ALA A 45 13.79 3.05 -7.98
CA ALA A 45 14.11 4.34 -8.58
C ALA A 45 13.83 5.52 -7.63
N SER A 46 12.75 5.45 -6.84
CA SER A 46 12.44 6.46 -5.82
C SER A 46 13.52 6.48 -4.74
N ALA A 47 13.89 5.31 -4.20
CA ALA A 47 14.94 5.20 -3.19
C ALA A 47 16.30 5.75 -3.69
N GLU A 48 16.67 5.46 -4.95
CA GLU A 48 17.86 6.04 -5.58
C GLU A 48 17.77 7.57 -5.71
N ALA A 49 16.61 8.10 -6.08
CA ALA A 49 16.39 9.55 -6.19
C ALA A 49 16.52 10.25 -4.83
N ASP A 50 15.94 9.68 -3.77
CA ASP A 50 16.02 10.22 -2.41
C ASP A 50 17.46 10.24 -1.89
N ARG A 51 18.23 9.16 -2.13
CA ARG A 51 19.67 9.11 -1.83
C ARG A 51 20.45 10.21 -2.55
N ASN A 52 20.16 10.42 -3.84
CA ASN A 52 20.82 11.46 -4.64
C ASN A 52 20.43 12.88 -4.18
N ALA A 53 19.22 13.05 -3.65
CA ALA A 53 18.74 14.31 -3.10
C ALA A 53 19.27 14.59 -1.68
N GLY A 54 20.00 13.65 -1.07
CA GLY A 54 20.48 13.76 0.31
C GLY A 54 19.35 13.68 1.35
N ILE A 55 18.20 13.14 0.97
CA ILE A 55 17.11 12.80 1.89
C ILE A 55 17.55 11.49 2.55
N ILE A 56 17.72 11.50 3.88
CA ILE A 56 18.36 10.40 4.64
C ILE A 56 17.32 9.58 5.44
N GLU A 57 16.08 10.04 5.49
CA GLU A 57 14.94 9.32 6.04
C GLU A 57 14.25 8.50 4.94
N PHE A 58 13.94 7.26 5.24
CA PHE A 58 13.20 6.33 4.39
C PHE A 58 13.80 5.93 3.03
N THR A 59 15.13 5.82 2.95
CA THR A 59 15.85 5.57 1.67
C THR A 59 16.01 4.11 1.28
N ASP A 60 15.47 3.17 2.05
CA ASP A 60 15.64 1.75 1.75
C ASP A 60 14.66 1.29 0.66
N GLU A 61 15.18 0.44 -0.23
CA GLU A 61 14.41 -0.07 -1.37
C GLU A 61 13.26 -1.00 -0.93
N SER A 62 13.31 -1.48 0.31
CA SER A 62 12.32 -2.33 0.95
C SER A 62 11.62 -1.54 2.06
N PRO A 63 10.37 -1.12 1.85
CA PRO A 63 9.57 -0.50 2.90
C PRO A 63 9.43 -1.42 4.11
N ALA A 64 9.41 -2.74 3.92
CA ALA A 64 9.26 -3.72 5.00
C ALA A 64 10.42 -3.67 6.00
N ASP A 65 11.65 -3.51 5.49
CA ASP A 65 12.84 -3.43 6.35
C ASP A 65 12.92 -2.08 7.08
N ASP A 66 12.29 -1.05 6.52
CA ASP A 66 12.26 0.30 7.06
C ASP A 66 11.19 0.47 8.15
N TRP A 67 10.02 -0.16 7.97
CA TRP A 67 8.92 -0.15 8.95
C TRP A 67 9.23 -0.96 10.22
N GLU A 68 10.22 -1.85 10.19
CA GLU A 68 10.68 -2.62 11.36
C GLU A 68 11.91 -2.02 12.06
N LYS A 69 12.43 -0.87 11.60
CA LYS A 69 13.49 -0.16 12.33
C LYS A 69 12.93 0.47 13.62
N PRO A 70 13.71 0.45 14.71
CA PRO A 70 13.28 0.98 16.02
C PRO A 70 13.06 2.49 16.02
#